data_AF-M0CWQ3-F1
#
_entry.id   AF-M0CWQ3-F1
#
_cell.length_a   1.000
_cell.length_b   1.000
_cell.length_c   1.000
_cell.angle_alpha   90.00
_cell.angle_beta   90.00
_cell.angle_gamma   90.00
#
_symmetry.space_group_name_H-M   'P 1'
#
loop_
_entity.id
_entity.type
_entity.pdbx_description
1 polymer ?
#
loop_
_entity_poly.entity_id
_entity_poly.type
_entity_poly.pdbx_seq_one_letter_code
_entity_poly.pdbx_strand_id
1 'polypeptide(L)' 'MSAELRHRDVFRQQHGYGDLEVADTSWQSKRFDHLFASTELPATQCYYDHSGFERSDHAPIIADFELDSN' A
#
# COMPACT_ATOMS: atom_id res chain seq x y z
N MET A 1 -6.40 5.96 -27.92
CA MET A 1 -6.79 5.27 -26.68
C MET A 1 -5.58 5.28 -25.77
N SER A 2 -5.62 5.99 -24.64
CA SER A 2 -4.60 5.86 -23.61
C SER A 2 -4.72 4.46 -23.01
N ALA A 3 -3.61 3.75 -22.85
CA ALA A 3 -3.59 2.49 -22.11
C ALA A 3 -4.06 2.80 -20.67
N GLU A 4 -5.23 2.30 -20.31
CA GLU A 4 -5.76 2.40 -18.96
C GLU A 4 -4.79 1.67 -18.02
N LEU A 5 -4.27 2.36 -17.00
CA LEU A 5 -3.40 1.74 -16.01
C LEU A 5 -4.19 0.63 -15.31
N ARG A 6 -3.90 -0.62 -15.65
CA ARG A 6 -4.52 -1.81 -15.05
C ARG A 6 -4.09 -2.08 -13.62
N HIS A 7 -3.16 -1.30 -13.08
CA HIS A 7 -2.63 -1.46 -11.73
C HIS A 7 -2.83 -0.19 -10.91
N ARG A 8 -3.20 -0.36 -9.64
CA ARG A 8 -3.44 0.73 -8.69
C ARG A 8 -2.42 0.65 -7.56
N ASP A 9 -1.96 1.81 -7.09
CA ASP A 9 -1.20 1.90 -5.82
C ASP A 9 -2.18 1.56 -4.70
N VAL A 10 -2.00 0.37 -4.11
CA VAL A 10 -2.96 -0.22 -3.17
C VAL A 10 -3.10 0.66 -1.92
N PHE A 11 -2.00 1.21 -1.43
CA PHE A 11 -2.03 2.09 -0.27
C PHE A 11 -2.84 3.36 -0.57
N ARG A 12 -2.60 3.98 -1.73
CA ARG A 12 -3.33 5.20 -2.14
C ARG A 12 -4.79 4.93 -2.42
N GLN A 13 -5.16 3.73 -2.86
CA GLN A 13 -6.56 3.37 -3.02
C GLN A 13 -7.32 3.36 -1.69
N GLN A 14 -6.67 2.95 -0.60
CA GLN A 14 -7.27 2.90 0.74
C GLN A 14 -7.25 4.26 1.45
N HIS A 15 -6.16 5.03 1.29
CA HIS A 15 -5.89 6.23 2.11
C HIS A 15 -6.01 7.54 1.33
N GLY A 16 -6.14 7.49 0.01
CA GLY A 16 -6.25 8.66 -0.86
C GLY A 16 -4.91 9.36 -1.16
N TYR A 17 -5.03 10.42 -1.96
CA TYR A 17 -3.91 11.31 -2.31
C TYR A 17 -4.00 12.58 -1.48
N GLY A 18 -3.19 12.65 -0.42
CA GLY A 18 -3.05 13.81 0.46
C GLY A 18 -1.78 13.71 1.28
N ASP A 19 -1.68 14.59 2.28
CA ASP A 19 -0.66 14.52 3.30
C ASP A 19 -0.79 13.19 4.06
N LEU A 20 0.35 12.56 4.32
CA LEU A 20 0.44 11.28 5.01
C LEU A 20 1.00 11.53 6.40
N GLU A 21 0.38 10.93 7.41
CA GLU A 21 0.93 10.92 8.75
C GLU A 21 2.20 10.05 8.80
N VAL A 22 3.06 10.27 9.79
CA VAL A 22 4.27 9.46 9.98
C VAL A 22 3.94 7.96 10.07
N ALA A 23 2.84 7.62 10.76
CA ALA A 23 2.31 6.26 10.90
C ALA A 23 2.01 5.58 9.55
N ASP A 24 1.79 6.36 8.49
CA ASP A 24 1.42 5.91 7.14
C ASP A 24 2.62 5.79 6.19
N THR A 25 3.84 5.78 6.73
CA THR A 25 5.07 5.81 5.95
C THR A 25 6.03 4.68 6.28
N SER A 26 6.92 4.37 5.34
CA SER A 26 7.91 3.31 5.49
C SER A 26 9.08 3.72 6.36
N TRP A 27 9.51 4.98 6.26
CA TRP A 27 10.64 5.51 7.02
C TRP A 27 10.46 6.99 7.28
N GLN A 28 10.45 7.36 8.57
CA GLN A 28 10.23 8.73 9.04
C GLN A 28 8.91 9.32 8.52
N SER A 29 8.96 10.24 7.56
CA SER A 29 7.79 10.85 6.91
C SER A 29 7.77 10.56 5.41
N LYS A 30 8.43 9.48 4.99
CA LYS A 30 8.66 9.14 3.59
C LYS A 30 8.12 7.76 3.25
N ARG A 31 7.36 7.71 2.17
CA ARG A 31 6.78 6.48 1.63
C ARG A 31 7.53 6.06 0.38
N PHE A 32 8.44 5.08 0.53
CA PHE A 32 9.27 4.56 -0.57
C PHE A 32 8.84 3.19 -1.07
N ASP A 33 8.17 2.41 -0.22
CA ASP A 33 7.75 1.05 -0.53
C ASP A 33 6.30 1.04 -1.02
N HIS A 34 6.03 0.42 -2.15
CA HIS A 34 4.70 0.43 -2.77
C HIS A 34 4.25 -0.97 -3.11
N LEU A 35 2.95 -1.21 -2.96
CA LEU A 35 2.26 -2.35 -3.55
C LEU A 35 1.37 -1.85 -4.67
N PHE A 36 1.56 -2.41 -5.87
CA PHE A 36 0.68 -2.20 -7.01
C PHE A 36 -0.03 -3.52 -7.33
N ALA A 37 -1.35 -3.49 -7.38
CA ALA A 37 -2.17 -4.66 -7.70
C ALA A 37 -3.07 -4.37 -8.90
N SER A 38 -3.46 -5.43 -9.61
CA SER A 38 -4.41 -5.31 -10.72
C SER A 38 -5.77 -4.81 -10.22
N THR A 39 -6.56 -4.17 -11.08
CA THR A 39 -7.93 -3.75 -10.73
C THR A 39 -8.87 -4.91 -10.45
N GLU A 40 -8.50 -6.11 -10.87
CA GLU A 40 -9.24 -7.37 -10.67
C GLU A 40 -8.92 -8.03 -9.32
N LEU A 41 -7.93 -7.51 -8.58
CA LEU A 41 -7.54 -8.02 -7.27
C LEU A 41 -7.64 -6.90 -6.23
N PRO A 42 -8.85 -6.58 -5.75
CA PRO A 42 -9.04 -5.51 -4.78
C PRO A 42 -8.43 -5.89 -3.43
N ALA A 43 -7.60 -5.00 -2.89
CA ALA A 43 -7.17 -5.12 -1.50
C ALA A 43 -8.29 -4.65 -0.56
N THR A 44 -8.46 -5.32 0.56
CA THR A 44 -9.38 -4.91 1.64
C THR A 44 -8.68 -4.06 2.68
N GLN A 45 -7.37 -4.23 2.85
CA GLN A 45 -6.56 -3.46 3.78
C GLN A 45 -5.15 -3.26 3.22
N CYS A 46 -4.52 -2.13 3.56
CA CYS A 46 -3.11 -1.87 3.26
C CYS A 46 -2.54 -0.89 4.27
N TYR A 47 -1.42 -1.24 4.93
CA TYR A 47 -0.83 -0.44 6.00
C TYR A 47 0.67 -0.73 6.17
N TYR A 48 1.37 0.15 6.88
CA TYR A 48 2.73 -0.10 7.33
C TYR A 48 2.72 -0.70 8.73
N ASP A 49 3.45 -1.79 8.92
CA ASP A 49 3.69 -2.37 10.24
C ASP A 49 4.97 -1.79 10.84
N HIS A 50 4.82 -0.78 11.68
CA HIS A 50 5.95 -0.08 12.31
C HIS A 50 6.69 -0.91 13.35
N SER A 51 6.18 -2.08 13.76
CA SER A 51 6.95 -3.01 14.59
C SER A 51 8.21 -3.52 13.85
N GLY A 52 8.22 -3.49 12.52
CA GLY A 52 9.37 -3.84 11.71
C GLY A 52 10.60 -2.96 11.91
N PHE A 53 10.44 -1.75 12.48
CA PHE A 53 11.58 -0.88 12.79
C PHE A 53 12.54 -1.46 13.83
N GLU A 54 12.12 -2.48 14.58
CA GLU A 54 13.01 -3.22 15.49
C GLU A 54 14.08 -4.03 14.76
N ARG A 55 13.89 -4.27 13.44
CA ARG A 55 14.71 -5.18 12.63
C ARG A 55 15.25 -4.56 11.35
N SER A 56 14.66 -3.47 10.88
CA SER A 56 15.04 -2.75 9.66
C SER A 56 14.83 -1.25 9.85
N ASP A 57 15.50 -0.43 9.05
CA ASP A 57 15.20 0.98 8.89
C ASP A 57 13.91 1.22 8.08
N HIS A 58 13.30 0.20 7.48
CA HIS A 58 12.01 0.30 6.80
C HIS A 58 10.93 -0.46 7.56
N ALA A 59 9.73 0.12 7.63
CA ALA A 59 8.53 -0.60 8.04
C ALA A 59 8.01 -1.47 6.87
N PRO A 60 7.71 -2.76 7.10
CA PRO A 60 7.01 -3.59 6.12
C PRO A 60 5.68 -2.98 5.70
N ILE A 61 5.39 -3.01 4.40
CA ILE A 61 4.06 -2.73 3.86
C ILE A 61 3.28 -4.04 3.74
N ILE A 62 2.09 -4.09 4.33
CA ILE A 62 1.23 -5.28 4.38
C ILE A 62 -0.10 -4.93 3.71
N ALA A 63 -0.60 -5.82 2.86
CA ALA A 63 -1.92 -5.71 2.27
C ALA A 63 -2.64 -7.05 2.27
N ASP A 64 -3.94 -6.99 2.57
CA ASP A 64 -4.85 -8.14 2.52
C ASP A 64 -5.70 -8.04 1.26
N PHE A 65 -5.89 -9.17 0.59
CA PHE A 65 -6.66 -9.27 -0.64
C PHE A 65 -7.78 -10.29 -0.45
N GLU A 66 -8.98 -9.95 -0.90
CA GLU A 66 -10.04 -10.91 -1.06
C GLU A 66 -9.93 -11.54 -2.45
N LEU A 67 -9.89 -12.87 -2.49
CA LEU A 67 -9.99 -13.61 -3.73
C LEU A 67 -11.47 -13.87 -4.01
N ASP A 68 -11.93 -13.45 -5.19
CA ASP A 68 -13.25 -13.83 -5.65
C ASP A 68 -13.36 -15.36 -5.66
N SER A 69 -14.28 -15.87 -4.84
CA SER A 69 -14.60 -17.28 -4.79
C SER A 69 -15.50 -17.58 -5.99
N ASN A 70 -14.91 -18.05 -7.08
CA ASN A 70 -15.65 -18.62 -8.21
C ASN A 70 -16.32 -19.94 -7.81
#